data_AF-A0A2H9QB29-F1
#
_entry.id   AF-A0A2H9QB29-F1
#
_cell.length_a   1.000
_cell.length_b   1.000
_cell.length_c   1.000
_cell.angle_alpha   90.00
_cell.angle_beta   90.00
_cell.angle_gamma   90.00
#
_symmetry.space_group_name_H-M   'P 1'
#
loop_
_entity.id
_entity.type
_entity.pdbx_description
1 polymer ?
#
loop_
_entity_poly.entity_id
_entity_poly.type
_entity_poly.pdbx_seq_one_letter_code
_entity_poly.pdbx_strand_id
1 'polypeptide(L)'
;MDLLEIRKQNPWWESRQRINEDPKLKDYDFARIKWAPRLRKYIDLHKDVVYSIRGPRQVGKTTLMKLMIRETLEKSNPANCMYFSCDLVRDNSALSDLLETYLTWVSA
;
A
#
# COMPACT_ATOMS: atom_id res chain seq x y z
N MET A 1 -11.19 5.00 -13.99
CA MET A 1 -11.59 5.12 -12.57
C MET A 1 -11.21 6.52 -12.08
N ASP A 2 -11.93 7.14 -11.14
CA ASP A 2 -11.63 8.52 -10.71
C ASP A 2 -10.39 8.58 -9.79
N LEU A 3 -9.46 9.49 -10.06
CA LEU A 3 -8.28 9.77 -9.24
C LEU A 3 -8.67 10.11 -7.79
N LEU A 4 -9.83 10.73 -7.57
CA LEU A 4 -10.33 11.03 -6.24
C LEU A 4 -10.48 9.78 -5.37
N GLU A 5 -10.95 8.67 -5.95
CA GLU A 5 -11.09 7.39 -5.24
C GLU A 5 -9.74 6.78 -4.87
N ILE A 6 -8.72 6.96 -5.72
CA ILE A 6 -7.36 6.55 -5.41
C ILE A 6 -6.81 7.41 -4.28
N ARG A 7 -6.95 8.74 -4.34
CA ARG A 7 -6.48 9.67 -3.31
C ARG A 7 -7.05 9.36 -1.92
N LYS A 8 -8.33 8.99 -1.82
CA LYS A 8 -8.97 8.61 -0.54
C LYS A 8 -8.27 7.45 0.16
N GLN A 9 -7.68 6.51 -0.60
CA GLN A 9 -6.95 5.36 -0.07
C GLN A 9 -5.45 5.62 0.13
N ASN A 10 -4.96 6.75 -0.35
CA ASN A 10 -3.55 7.15 -0.30
C ASN A 10 -3.40 8.51 0.39
N PRO A 11 -3.84 8.66 1.66
CA PRO A 11 -3.80 9.95 2.35
C PRO A 11 -2.37 10.49 2.51
N TRP A 12 -1.35 9.63 2.42
CA TRP A 12 0.05 10.04 2.45
C TRP A 12 0.49 10.90 1.26
N TRP A 13 -0.26 10.92 0.15
CA TRP A 13 0.01 11.80 -0.99
C TRP A 13 -0.14 13.28 -0.64
N GLU A 14 -0.97 13.61 0.35
CA GLU A 14 -1.09 14.97 0.88
C GLU A 14 -0.01 15.25 1.94
N SER A 15 0.17 14.31 2.87
CA SER A 15 1.18 14.42 3.91
C SER A 15 1.62 13.02 4.33
N ARG A 16 2.93 12.76 4.25
CA ARG A 16 3.54 11.47 4.62
C ARG A 16 3.07 10.97 5.98
N GLN A 17 2.89 11.85 6.96
CA GLN A 17 2.50 11.52 8.32
C GLN A 17 1.12 10.85 8.42
N ARG A 18 0.23 11.09 7.44
CA ARG A 18 -1.12 10.51 7.42
C ARG A 18 -1.14 8.99 7.31
N ILE A 19 -0.04 8.36 6.88
CA ILE A 19 0.08 6.88 6.97
C ILE A 19 -0.10 6.38 8.40
N ASN A 20 0.33 7.15 9.40
CA ASN A 20 0.21 6.78 10.81
C ASN A 20 -1.24 6.94 11.34
N GLU A 21 -2.14 7.53 10.56
CA GLU A 21 -3.56 7.59 10.90
C GLU A 21 -4.26 6.25 10.65
N ASP A 22 -3.64 5.36 9.88
CA ASP A 22 -4.21 4.06 9.49
C ASP A 22 -4.55 3.19 10.70
N PRO A 23 -5.80 2.68 10.81
CA PRO A 23 -6.21 1.88 11.96
C PRO A 23 -5.33 0.66 12.22
N LYS A 24 -4.88 -0.04 11.17
CA LYS A 24 -4.05 -1.25 11.35
C LYS A 24 -2.65 -0.92 11.84
N LEU A 25 -2.11 0.24 11.44
CA LEU A 25 -0.81 0.69 11.90
C LEU A 25 -0.89 1.21 13.33
N LYS A 26 -1.96 1.92 13.69
CA LYS A 26 -2.25 2.27 15.09
C LYS A 26 -2.33 1.04 15.98
N ASP A 27 -3.14 0.05 15.61
CA ASP A 27 -3.26 -1.21 16.37
C ASP A 27 -1.90 -1.90 16.53
N TYR A 28 -1.10 -1.93 15.46
CA TYR A 28 0.26 -2.45 15.49
C TYR A 28 1.17 -1.64 16.44
N ASP A 29 1.07 -0.31 16.43
CA ASP A 29 1.88 0.58 17.27
C ASP A 29 1.45 0.53 18.75
N PHE A 30 0.17 0.26 19.06
CA PHE A 30 -0.31 0.03 20.42
C PHE A 30 0.02 -1.37 20.97
N ALA A 31 0.24 -2.36 20.11
CA ALA A 31 0.56 -3.71 20.54
C ALA A 31 1.86 -3.75 21.37
N ARG A 32 1.81 -4.36 22.56
CA ARG A 32 2.96 -4.53 23.46
C ARG A 32 4.08 -5.36 22.83
N ILE A 33 3.71 -6.41 22.11
CA ILE A 33 4.64 -7.27 21.38
C ILE A 33 4.52 -6.91 19.90
N LYS A 34 5.63 -6.47 19.30
CA LYS A 34 5.67 -6.17 17.88
C LYS A 34 5.75 -7.44 17.06
N TRP A 35 4.77 -7.64 16.19
CA TRP A 35 4.80 -8.71 15.21
C TRP A 35 5.85 -8.39 14.12
N ALA A 36 6.90 -9.20 14.03
CA ALA A 36 7.92 -9.08 13.00
C ALA A 36 7.67 -10.11 11.88
N PRO A 37 7.03 -9.74 10.75
CA PRO A 37 6.74 -10.68 9.68
C PRO A 37 8.02 -11.19 9.02
N ARG A 38 8.30 -12.49 9.18
CA ARG A 38 9.44 -13.15 8.51
C ARG A 38 9.42 -13.02 6.99
N LEU A 39 8.25 -12.82 6.38
CA LEU A 39 8.11 -12.66 4.93
C LEU A 39 8.78 -11.37 4.42
N ARG A 40 8.88 -10.33 5.26
CA ARG A 40 9.48 -9.03 4.89
C ARG A 40 10.88 -9.18 4.29
N LYS A 41 11.68 -10.10 4.82
CA LYS A 41 13.08 -10.34 4.39
C LYS A 41 13.21 -10.89 2.97
N TYR A 42 12.13 -11.38 2.37
CA TYR A 42 12.11 -11.92 1.01
C TYR A 42 11.57 -10.92 -0.02
N ILE A 43 11.09 -9.76 0.43
CA ILE A 43 10.49 -8.75 -0.46
C ILE A 43 11.47 -7.58 -0.60
N ASP A 44 12.05 -7.49 -1.78
CA ASP A 44 12.92 -6.40 -2.19
C ASP A 44 12.17 -5.48 -3.17
N LEU A 45 11.90 -4.25 -2.74
CA LEU A 45 11.15 -3.25 -3.50
C LEU A 45 12.02 -2.49 -4.52
N HIS A 46 13.34 -2.76 -4.57
CA HIS A 46 14.24 -2.17 -5.56
C HIS A 46 14.39 -3.02 -6.83
N LYS A 47 13.67 -4.15 -6.90
CA LYS A 47 13.65 -5.03 -8.07
C LYS A 47 12.38 -4.82 -8.88
N ASP A 48 12.52 -4.84 -10.20
CA ASP A 48 11.41 -4.80 -11.15
C ASP A 48 10.73 -6.18 -11.24
N VAL A 49 10.01 -6.56 -10.19
CA VAL A 49 9.32 -7.85 -10.07
C VAL A 49 7.97 -7.69 -9.36
N VAL A 50 7.03 -8.56 -9.70
CA VAL A 50 5.71 -8.61 -9.05
C VAL A 50 5.70 -9.66 -7.94
N TYR A 51 5.44 -9.24 -6.71
CA TYR A 51 5.29 -10.14 -5.57
C TYR A 51 3.82 -10.50 -5.32
N SER A 52 3.53 -11.80 -5.14
CA SER A 52 2.21 -12.28 -4.70
C SER A 52 2.30 -12.83 -3.26
N ILE A 53 1.64 -12.16 -2.31
CA ILE A 53 1.59 -12.58 -0.91
C ILE A 53 0.30 -13.37 -0.66
N ARG A 54 0.43 -14.67 -0.36
CA ARG A 54 -0.72 -15.58 -0.14
C ARG A 54 -0.76 -16.15 1.27
N GLY A 55 -1.96 -16.51 1.73
CA GLY A 55 -2.18 -17.17 3.02
C GLY A 55 -3.58 -16.95 3.59
N PRO A 56 -3.95 -17.63 4.69
CA PRO A 56 -5.28 -17.57 5.31
C PRO A 56 -5.73 -16.15 5.67
N ARG A 57 -7.04 -15.90 5.81
CA ARG A 57 -7.55 -14.61 6.29
C ARG A 57 -6.97 -14.29 7.69
N GLN A 58 -6.80 -13.00 7.98
CA GLN A 58 -6.35 -12.48 9.28
C GLN A 58 -4.92 -12.85 9.74
N VAL A 59 -4.07 -13.44 8.89
CA VAL A 59 -2.65 -13.72 9.24
C VAL A 59 -1.70 -12.50 9.17
N GLY A 60 -2.23 -11.29 9.08
CA GLY A 60 -1.43 -10.05 9.06
C GLY A 60 -0.92 -9.58 7.68
N LYS A 61 -1.35 -10.20 6.56
CA LYS A 61 -0.90 -9.81 5.20
C LYS A 61 -1.08 -8.32 4.89
N THR A 62 -2.27 -7.79 5.14
CA THR A 62 -2.56 -6.36 4.91
C THR A 62 -1.73 -5.47 5.84
N THR A 63 -1.50 -5.90 7.09
CA THR A 63 -0.65 -5.17 8.04
C THR A 63 0.80 -5.12 7.56
N LEU A 64 1.34 -6.23 7.04
CA LEU A 64 2.66 -6.27 6.42
C LEU A 64 2.75 -5.28 5.24
N MET A 65 1.78 -5.28 4.32
CA MET A 65 1.77 -4.33 3.21
C MET A 65 1.80 -2.88 3.69
N LYS A 66 0.99 -2.52 4.70
CA LYS A 66 0.96 -1.16 5.25
C LYS A 66 2.22 -0.77 5.99
N LEU A 67 2.86 -1.70 6.71
CA LEU A 67 4.17 -1.49 7.31
C LEU A 67 5.22 -1.21 6.23
N MET A 68 5.20 -1.98 5.14
CA MET A 68 6.08 -1.76 4.00
C MET A 68 5.84 -0.40 3.34
N ILE A 69 4.57 0.03 3.17
CA ILE A 69 4.25 1.37 2.68
C ILE A 69 4.86 2.42 3.61
N ARG A 70 4.63 2.31 4.93
CA ARG A 70 5.20 3.24 5.92
C ARG A 70 6.72 3.35 5.81
N GLU A 71 7.42 2.23 5.72
CA GLU A 71 8.88 2.17 5.53
C GLU A 71 9.34 2.78 4.18
N THR A 72 8.63 2.48 3.08
CA THR A 72 8.94 3.00 1.75
C THR A 72 8.78 4.52 1.70
N LEU A 73 7.74 5.02 2.39
CA LEU A 73 7.48 6.43 2.47
C LEU A 73 8.65 7.16 3.11
N GLU A 74 9.35 6.64 4.12
CA GLU A 74 10.50 7.32 4.74
C GLU A 74 11.61 7.71 3.73
N LYS A 75 11.73 6.97 2.63
CA LYS A 75 12.84 7.09 1.67
C LYS A 75 12.44 7.60 0.29
N SER A 76 11.14 7.63 -0.01
CA SER A 76 10.62 7.85 -1.38
C SER A 76 9.54 8.92 -1.41
N ASN A 77 9.36 9.60 -2.55
CA ASN A 77 8.25 10.53 -2.74
C ASN A 77 6.90 9.81 -2.45
N PRO A 78 6.03 10.34 -1.57
CA PRO A 78 4.75 9.71 -1.26
C PRO A 78 3.89 9.41 -2.49
N ALA A 79 3.93 10.25 -3.52
CA ALA A 79 3.18 10.05 -4.76
C ALA A 79 3.60 8.77 -5.52
N ASN A 80 4.84 8.30 -5.33
CA ASN A 80 5.39 7.10 -5.98
C ASN A 80 4.94 5.80 -5.29
N CYS A 81 4.17 5.88 -4.20
CA CYS A 81 3.65 4.72 -3.50
C CYS A 81 2.12 4.75 -3.57
N MET A 82 1.52 3.80 -4.30
CA MET A 82 0.08 3.66 -4.40
C MET A 82 -0.40 2.36 -3.74
N TYR A 83 -1.49 2.48 -3.01
CA TYR A 83 -2.27 1.40 -2.45
C TYR A 83 -3.71 1.52 -2.94
N PHE A 84 -4.29 0.41 -3.34
CA PHE A 84 -5.69 0.36 -3.72
C PHE A 84 -6.27 -1.01 -3.33
N SER A 85 -7.42 -1.01 -2.66
CA SER A 85 -8.15 -2.25 -2.42
C SER A 85 -8.87 -2.68 -3.69
N CYS A 86 -8.46 -3.82 -4.25
CA CYS A 86 -9.10 -4.38 -5.45
C CYS A 86 -10.42 -5.11 -5.17
N ASP A 87 -10.99 -5.01 -3.96
CA ASP A 87 -12.24 -5.70 -3.59
C ASP A 87 -13.43 -5.34 -4.50
N LEU A 88 -13.45 -4.13 -5.05
CA LEU A 88 -14.50 -3.60 -5.93
C LEU A 88 -14.10 -3.55 -7.41
N VAL A 89 -12.89 -4.01 -7.75
CA VAL A 89 -12.42 -4.04 -9.15
C VAL A 89 -13.13 -5.19 -9.87
N ARG A 90 -13.90 -4.85 -10.90
CA ARG A 90 -14.82 -5.79 -11.56
C ARG A 90 -14.12 -6.72 -12.55
N ASP A 91 -13.15 -6.19 -13.28
CA ASP A 91 -12.48 -6.88 -14.39
C ASP A 91 -11.09 -6.29 -14.65
N ASN A 92 -10.40 -6.90 -15.62
CA ASN A 92 -9.05 -6.49 -16.02
C ASN A 92 -9.01 -5.10 -16.67
N SER A 93 -10.08 -4.68 -17.36
CA SER A 93 -10.16 -3.36 -17.97
C SER A 93 -10.18 -2.29 -16.88
N ALA A 94 -11.01 -2.48 -15.86
CA ALA A 94 -11.09 -1.58 -14.72
C ALA A 94 -9.76 -1.47 -13.95
N LEU A 95 -8.98 -2.57 -13.88
CA LEU A 95 -7.64 -2.54 -13.29
C LEU A 95 -6.65 -1.78 -14.18
N SER A 96 -6.67 -1.99 -15.49
CA SER A 96 -5.83 -1.24 -16.44
C SER A 96 -6.10 0.26 -16.35
N ASP A 97 -7.37 0.65 -16.39
CA ASP A 97 -7.79 2.05 -16.27
C ASP A 97 -7.32 2.68 -14.96
N LEU A 98 -7.37 1.94 -13.85
CA LEU A 98 -6.88 2.39 -12.54
C LEU A 98 -5.38 2.67 -12.59
N LEU A 99 -4.60 1.74 -13.15
CA LEU A 99 -3.15 1.87 -13.23
C LEU A 99 -2.75 3.01 -14.17
N GLU A 100 -3.39 3.14 -15.34
CA GLU A 100 -3.16 4.23 -16.28
C GLU A 100 -3.49 5.60 -15.68
N THR A 101 -4.60 5.70 -14.94
CA THR A 101 -4.97 6.93 -14.22
C THR A 101 -3.88 7.34 -13.24
N TYR A 102 -3.38 6.39 -12.45
CA TYR A 102 -2.30 6.65 -11.48
C TYR A 102 -0.98 7.03 -12.17
N LEU A 103 -0.56 6.27 -13.17
CA LEU A 103 0.70 6.49 -13.89
C LEU A 103 0.71 7.83 -14.64
N THR A 104 -0.42 8.21 -15.24
CA THR A 104 -0.57 9.51 -15.91
C THR A 104 -0.48 10.66 -14.91
N TRP A 105 -1.14 10.53 -13.75
CA TRP A 105 -1.10 11.55 -12.71
C TRP A 105 0.29 11.74 -12.09
N VAL A 106 1.02 10.65 -11.81
CA VAL A 106 2.34 10.74 -11.17
C VAL A 106 3.45 11.20 -12.13
N SER A 107 3.23 11.03 -13.44
CA SER A 107 4.17 11.45 -14.48
C SER A 107 3.93 12.88 -14.98
N ALA A 108 2.84 13.51 -14.54
CA ALA A 108 2.49 14.89 -14.87
C ALA A 108 3.18 15.89 -13.93
#